data_AF-A0A257Y3X7-F1
#
_entry.id   AF-A0A257Y3X7-F1
#
_cell.length_a   1.000
_cell.length_b   1.000
_cell.length_c   1.000
_cell.angle_alpha   90.00
_cell.angle_beta   90.00
_cell.angle_gamma   90.00
#
_symmetry.space_group_name_H-M   'P 1'
#
loop_
_entity.id
_entity.type
_entity.pdbx_description
1 polymer ?
#
loop_
_entity_poly.entity_id
_entity_poly.type
_entity_poly.pdbx_seq_one_letter_code
_entity_poly.pdbx_strand_id
1 'polypeptide(L)'
;MLSASGADGVMIGRGAQGRPWFPGQVARFLETGRAPAEPSLCEQRDVLLEMYEGWLALYGAGLGMRQARKHIGWALEAAAASAGREQDWVKPWRARLLRAEDPDAVADGIRAAFDDANWKAAA
;
A
#
# COMPACT_ATOMS: atom_id res chain seq x y z
N MET A 1 11.30 -18.58 12.12
CA MET A 1 10.01 -19.27 12.26
C MET A 1 9.98 -20.57 11.49
N LEU A 2 10.02 -20.58 10.16
CA LEU A 2 9.98 -21.82 9.35
C LEU A 2 10.97 -22.90 9.82
N SER A 3 12.26 -22.57 9.95
CA SER A 3 13.27 -23.52 10.47
C SER A 3 13.00 -23.99 11.90
N ALA A 4 12.34 -23.18 12.73
CA ALA A 4 12.06 -23.52 14.12
C ALA A 4 10.78 -24.36 14.26
N SER A 5 9.83 -24.20 13.35
CA SER A 5 8.56 -24.95 13.34
C SER A 5 8.60 -26.21 12.49
N GLY A 6 9.55 -26.35 11.57
CA GLY A 6 9.58 -27.45 10.60
C GLY A 6 8.40 -27.44 9.63
N ALA A 7 7.77 -26.27 9.42
CA ALA A 7 6.60 -26.15 8.57
C ALA A 7 7.00 -25.97 7.10
N ASP A 8 6.18 -26.50 6.19
CA ASP A 8 6.39 -26.38 4.72
C ASP A 8 6.01 -25.01 4.17
N GLY A 9 5.35 -24.17 4.96
CA GLY A 9 4.88 -22.86 4.53
C GLY A 9 4.60 -21.90 5.68
N VAL A 10 4.41 -20.63 5.32
CA VAL A 10 4.06 -19.55 6.24
C VAL A 10 2.91 -18.73 5.67
N MET A 11 1.95 -18.38 6.52
CA MET A 11 0.87 -17.46 6.18
C MET A 11 1.24 -16.05 6.64
N ILE A 12 1.08 -15.07 5.75
CA ILE A 12 1.36 -13.65 6.05
C ILE A 12 0.03 -12.89 6.09
N GLY A 13 -0.34 -12.42 7.29
CA GLY A 13 -1.52 -11.58 7.50
C GLY A 13 -1.17 -10.10 7.50
N ARG A 14 -1.06 -9.50 8.70
CA ARG A 14 -0.83 -8.06 8.90
C ARG A 14 0.41 -7.52 8.17
N GLY A 15 1.45 -8.33 7.98
CA GLY A 15 2.66 -7.92 7.27
C GLY A 15 2.46 -7.53 5.80
N ALA A 16 1.37 -7.98 5.16
CA ALA A 16 1.02 -7.62 3.78
C ALA A 16 0.04 -6.43 3.68
N GLN A 17 -0.42 -5.87 4.80
CA GLN A 17 -1.33 -4.71 4.78
C GLN A 17 -0.62 -3.50 4.19
N GLY A 18 -1.16 -2.95 3.10
CA GLY A 18 -0.54 -1.84 2.35
C GLY A 18 0.68 -2.24 1.52
N ARG A 19 1.10 -3.51 1.57
CA ARG A 19 2.29 -4.05 0.91
C ARG A 19 1.96 -5.37 0.20
N PRO A 20 1.10 -5.36 -0.83
CA PRO A 20 0.68 -6.58 -1.54
C PRO A 20 1.85 -7.35 -2.17
N TRP A 21 2.98 -6.69 -2.45
CA TRP A 21 4.22 -7.32 -2.94
C TRP A 21 5.02 -8.09 -1.87
N PHE A 22 4.77 -7.83 -0.57
CA PHE A 22 5.59 -8.38 0.51
C PHE A 22 5.65 -9.93 0.54
N PRO A 23 4.54 -10.68 0.34
CA PRO A 23 4.61 -12.14 0.25
C PRO A 23 5.55 -12.63 -0.86
N GLY A 24 5.55 -11.96 -2.02
CA GLY A 24 6.48 -12.28 -3.12
C GLY A 24 7.94 -12.00 -2.76
N GLN A 25 8.21 -10.92 -2.02
CA GLN A 25 9.54 -10.63 -1.50
C GLN A 25 10.01 -11.69 -0.49
N VAL A 26 9.11 -12.16 0.39
CA VAL A 26 9.41 -13.24 1.35
C VAL A 26 9.72 -14.54 0.60
N ALA A 27 8.91 -14.91 -0.40
CA ALA A 27 9.17 -16.09 -1.22
C ALA A 27 10.55 -16.01 -1.91
N ARG A 28 10.87 -14.87 -2.54
CA ARG A 28 12.18 -14.64 -3.17
C ARG A 28 13.34 -14.73 -2.18
N PHE A 29 13.18 -14.20 -0.98
CA PHE A 29 14.18 -14.30 0.08
C PHE A 29 14.38 -15.74 0.53
N LEU A 30 13.31 -16.53 0.70
CA LEU A 30 13.40 -17.94 1.08
C LEU A 30 14.10 -18.78 0.00
N GLU A 31 13.92 -18.45 -1.28
CA GLU A 31 14.57 -19.14 -2.39
C GLU A 31 16.05 -18.76 -2.58
N THR A 32 16.37 -17.47 -2.45
CA THR A 32 17.67 -16.92 -2.90
C THR A 32 18.57 -16.40 -1.77
N GLY A 33 18.03 -16.28 -0.55
CA GLY A 33 18.69 -15.61 0.57
C GLY A 33 18.81 -14.08 0.41
N ARG A 34 18.26 -13.49 -0.66
CA ARG A 34 18.34 -12.05 -0.95
C ARG A 34 16.96 -11.42 -0.89
N ALA A 35 16.81 -10.40 -0.05
CA ALA A 35 15.57 -9.63 0.04
C ALA A 35 15.54 -8.63 -1.13
N PRO A 36 14.47 -8.61 -1.95
CA PRO A 36 14.27 -7.55 -2.92
C PRO A 36 14.12 -6.20 -2.22
N ALA A 37 14.49 -5.12 -2.91
CA ALA A 37 14.15 -3.78 -2.46
C ALA A 37 12.62 -3.58 -2.41
N GLU A 38 12.18 -2.61 -1.62
CA GLU A 38 10.81 -2.10 -1.73
C GLU A 38 10.59 -1.49 -3.12
N PRO A 39 9.38 -1.64 -3.70
CA PRO A 39 9.03 -0.91 -4.92
C PRO A 39 9.16 0.60 -4.69
N SER A 40 9.49 1.32 -5.76
CA SER A 40 9.47 2.79 -5.77
C SER A 40 8.09 3.33 -5.42
N LEU A 41 8.03 4.56 -4.92
CA LEU A 41 6.73 5.20 -4.60
C LEU A 41 5.79 5.25 -5.81
N CYS A 42 6.33 5.39 -7.02
CA CYS A 42 5.55 5.32 -8.26
C CYS A 42 4.90 3.95 -8.44
N GLU A 43 5.66 2.85 -8.27
CA GLU A 43 5.12 1.50 -8.37
C GLU A 43 4.09 1.21 -7.27
N GLN A 44 4.34 1.68 -6.05
CA GLN A 44 3.38 1.53 -4.95
C GLN A 44 2.07 2.28 -5.21
N ARG A 45 2.15 3.50 -5.77
CA ARG A 45 0.98 4.29 -6.20
C ARG A 45 0.19 3.54 -7.25
N ASP A 46 0.88 3.04 -8.28
CA ASP A 46 0.24 2.39 -9.43
C ASP A 46 -0.46 1.09 -9.00
N VAL A 47 0.17 0.30 -8.12
CA VAL A 47 -0.46 -0.87 -7.50
C VAL A 47 -1.70 -0.48 -6.69
N LEU A 48 -1.64 0.61 -5.90
CA LEU A 48 -2.81 1.05 -5.13
C LEU A 48 -3.95 1.52 -6.04
N LEU A 49 -3.65 2.23 -7.12
CA LEU A 49 -4.64 2.70 -8.09
C LEU A 49 -5.28 1.51 -8.84
N GLU A 50 -4.48 0.54 -9.28
CA GLU A 50 -4.99 -0.68 -9.91
C GLU A 50 -5.94 -1.44 -8.96
N MET A 51 -5.54 -1.63 -7.70
CA MET A 51 -6.40 -2.26 -6.71
C MET A 51 -7.67 -1.43 -6.46
N TYR A 52 -7.55 -0.11 -6.44
CA TYR A 52 -8.67 0.81 -6.26
C TYR A 52 -9.71 0.67 -7.36
N GLU A 53 -9.28 0.75 -8.61
CA GLU A 53 -10.11 0.53 -9.79
C GLU A 53 -10.75 -0.86 -9.77
N GLY A 54 -9.99 -1.89 -9.38
CA GLY A 54 -10.50 -3.25 -9.20
C GLY A 54 -11.64 -3.37 -8.18
N TRP A 55 -11.55 -2.67 -7.04
CA TRP A 55 -12.64 -2.64 -6.06
C TRP A 55 -13.88 -1.92 -6.59
N LEU A 56 -13.71 -0.82 -7.33
CA LEU A 56 -14.83 -0.12 -7.97
C LEU A 56 -15.51 -1.00 -9.03
N ALA A 57 -14.73 -1.70 -9.85
CA ALA A 57 -15.24 -2.61 -10.87
C ALA A 57 -15.99 -3.80 -10.27
N LEU A 58 -15.46 -4.38 -9.18
CA LEU A 58 -16.05 -5.56 -8.54
C LEU A 58 -17.30 -5.25 -7.71
N TYR A 59 -17.30 -4.13 -6.97
CA TYR A 59 -18.34 -3.84 -5.98
C TYR A 59 -19.22 -2.63 -6.34
N GLY A 60 -18.95 -1.96 -7.47
CA GLY A 60 -19.54 -0.67 -7.80
C GLY A 60 -18.96 0.47 -6.94
N ALA A 61 -19.22 1.72 -7.34
CA ALA A 61 -18.60 2.89 -6.72
C ALA A 61 -18.82 2.98 -5.19
N GLY A 62 -20.07 2.89 -4.74
CA GLY A 62 -20.40 3.09 -3.33
C GLY A 62 -19.78 2.06 -2.38
N LEU A 63 -19.92 0.76 -2.68
CA LEU A 63 -19.34 -0.30 -1.84
C LEU A 63 -17.83 -0.46 -2.07
N GLY A 64 -17.37 -0.32 -3.32
CA GLY A 64 -15.95 -0.36 -3.68
C GLY A 64 -15.13 0.67 -2.92
N MET A 65 -15.61 1.92 -2.86
CA MET A 65 -14.98 2.96 -2.05
C MET A 65 -14.90 2.61 -0.57
N ARG A 66 -15.99 2.09 0.02
CA ARG A 66 -16.00 1.69 1.43
C ARG A 66 -15.00 0.57 1.72
N GLN A 67 -14.89 -0.41 0.83
CA GLN A 67 -13.91 -1.49 0.97
C GLN A 67 -12.48 -0.97 0.82
N ALA A 68 -12.23 -0.07 -0.12
CA ALA A 68 -10.90 0.49 -0.38
C ALA A 68 -10.32 1.27 0.81
N ARG A 69 -11.15 1.95 1.62
CA ARG A 69 -10.71 2.88 2.69
C ARG A 69 -9.61 2.31 3.59
N LYS A 70 -9.78 1.10 4.12
CA LYS A 70 -8.76 0.51 5.00
C LYS A 70 -7.44 0.24 4.25
N HIS A 71 -7.53 -0.20 2.99
CA HIS A 71 -6.38 -0.49 2.16
C HIS A 71 -5.61 0.77 1.78
N ILE A 72 -6.32 1.86 1.46
CA ILE A 72 -5.73 3.18 1.24
C ILE A 72 -5.01 3.65 2.50
N GLY A 73 -5.65 3.50 3.68
CA GLY A 73 -5.01 3.84 4.96
C GLY A 73 -3.70 3.09 5.20
N TRP A 74 -3.66 1.79 4.93
CA TRP A 74 -2.46 0.96 5.05
C TRP A 74 -1.39 1.30 4.00
N ALA A 75 -1.79 1.59 2.77
CA ALA A 75 -0.86 1.96 1.70
C ALA A 75 -0.17 3.30 1.97
N LEU A 76 -0.87 4.27 2.58
CA LEU A 76 -0.25 5.52 3.03
C LEU A 76 0.79 5.27 4.13
N GLU A 77 0.54 4.35 5.06
CA GLU A 77 1.53 3.96 6.08
C GLU A 77 2.76 3.29 5.45
N ALA A 78 2.54 2.40 4.46
CA ALA A 78 3.63 1.76 3.72
C ALA A 78 4.46 2.78 2.92
N ALA A 79 3.80 3.70 2.19
CA ALA A 79 4.46 4.75 1.44
C ALA A 79 5.27 5.69 2.34
N ALA A 80 4.74 6.03 3.51
CA ALA A 80 5.46 6.82 4.51
C ALA A 80 6.75 6.12 4.96
N ALA A 81 6.67 4.81 5.26
CA ALA A 81 7.86 4.04 5.63
C ALA A 81 8.89 4.00 4.49
N SER A 82 8.45 3.77 3.24
CA SER A 82 9.35 3.77 2.08
C SER A 82 9.98 5.12 1.79
N ALA A 83 9.27 6.22 2.07
CA ALA A 83 9.73 7.59 1.85
C ALA A 83 10.46 8.21 3.06
N GLY A 84 10.63 7.47 4.16
CA GLY A 84 11.20 8.02 5.40
C GLY A 84 10.36 9.13 6.04
N ARG A 85 9.03 9.07 5.90
CA ARG A 85 8.09 10.06 6.46
C ARG A 85 7.60 9.65 7.83
N GLU A 86 7.37 10.66 8.66
CA GLU A 86 6.73 10.50 9.96
C GLU A 86 5.21 10.45 9.87
N GLN A 87 4.56 10.05 10.96
CA GLN A 87 3.10 9.89 11.05
C GLN A 87 2.33 11.18 10.77
N ASP A 88 2.93 12.35 10.98
CA ASP A 88 2.30 13.63 10.71
C ASP A 88 2.09 13.90 9.22
N TRP A 89 2.83 13.19 8.34
CA TRP A 89 2.55 13.17 6.91
C TRP A 89 1.31 12.33 6.57
N VAL A 90 1.13 11.18 7.24
CA VAL A 90 0.04 10.22 6.95
C VAL A 90 -1.32 10.78 7.36
N LYS A 91 -1.41 11.42 8.53
CA LYS A 91 -2.67 11.92 9.12
C LYS A 91 -3.51 12.79 8.17
N PRO A 92 -2.99 13.88 7.57
CA PRO A 92 -3.78 14.74 6.68
C PRO A 92 -4.27 14.00 5.43
N TRP A 93 -3.43 13.13 4.85
CA TRP A 93 -3.80 12.32 3.69
C TRP A 93 -4.91 11.33 4.01
N ARG A 94 -4.83 10.62 5.15
CA ARG A 94 -5.91 9.74 5.61
C ARG A 94 -7.19 10.52 5.87
N ALA A 95 -7.10 11.65 6.56
CA ALA A 95 -8.24 12.53 6.85
C ALA A 95 -8.99 12.94 5.58
N ARG A 96 -8.25 13.31 4.53
CA ARG A 96 -8.81 13.68 3.22
C ARG A 96 -9.40 12.47 2.49
N LEU A 97 -8.60 11.44 2.26
CA LEU A 97 -8.95 10.31 1.39
C LEU A 97 -10.07 9.44 1.96
N LEU A 98 -10.07 9.19 3.28
CA LEU A 98 -11.05 8.29 3.90
C LEU A 98 -12.43 8.93 4.05
N ARG A 99 -12.53 10.26 3.88
CA ARG A 99 -13.78 11.03 3.92
C ARG A 99 -14.31 11.43 2.54
N ALA A 100 -13.57 11.17 1.46
CA ALA A 100 -14.05 11.44 0.12
C ALA A 100 -15.24 10.53 -0.23
N GLU A 101 -16.20 11.12 -0.94
CA GLU A 101 -17.44 10.47 -1.41
C GLU A 101 -17.49 10.32 -2.94
N ASP A 102 -16.52 10.91 -3.64
CA ASP A 102 -16.36 10.83 -5.08
C ASP A 102 -15.16 9.92 -5.44
N PRO A 103 -15.34 8.93 -6.34
CA PRO A 103 -14.27 8.03 -6.72
C PRO A 103 -13.06 8.72 -7.37
N ASP A 104 -13.32 9.71 -8.22
CA ASP A 104 -12.26 10.42 -8.94
C ASP A 104 -11.43 11.26 -7.96
N ALA A 105 -12.07 11.93 -7.00
CA ALA A 105 -11.40 12.63 -5.91
C ALA A 105 -10.52 11.71 -5.04
N VAL A 106 -10.88 10.43 -4.87
CA VAL A 106 -10.03 9.45 -4.19
C VAL A 106 -8.81 9.11 -5.05
N ALA A 107 -8.99 8.81 -6.33
CA ALA A 107 -7.89 8.49 -7.23
C ALA A 107 -6.89 9.66 -7.36
N ASP A 108 -7.39 10.88 -7.50
CA ASP A 108 -6.56 12.08 -7.56
C ASP A 108 -5.87 12.37 -6.22
N GLY A 109 -6.55 12.12 -5.10
CA GLY A 109 -5.94 12.22 -3.78
C GLY A 109 -4.83 11.19 -3.57
N ILE A 110 -4.97 9.98 -4.11
CA ILE A 110 -3.91 8.95 -4.09
C ILE A 110 -2.70 9.47 -4.87
N ARG A 111 -2.89 9.94 -6.11
CA ARG A 111 -1.80 10.49 -6.93
C ARG A 111 -1.08 11.62 -6.20
N ALA A 112 -1.83 12.59 -5.69
CA ALA A 112 -1.29 13.74 -4.97
C ALA A 112 -0.51 13.35 -3.70
N ALA A 113 -0.98 12.35 -2.95
CA ALA A 113 -0.26 11.85 -1.78
C ALA A 113 1.10 11.26 -2.17
N PHE A 114 1.14 10.39 -3.17
CA PHE A 114 2.40 9.77 -3.59
C PHE A 114 3.38 10.76 -4.22
N ASP A 115 2.89 11.75 -4.97
CA ASP A 115 3.73 12.83 -5.51
C ASP A 115 4.32 13.71 -4.38
N ASP A 116 3.54 14.07 -3.37
CA ASP A 116 4.00 14.80 -2.18
C ASP A 116 5.02 13.98 -1.35
N ALA A 117 4.80 12.67 -1.22
CA ALA A 117 5.76 11.77 -0.59
C ALA A 117 7.12 11.81 -1.32
N ASN A 118 7.08 11.78 -2.66
CA ASN A 118 8.26 11.73 -3.52
C ASN A 118 9.02 13.08 -3.56
N TRP A 119 8.32 14.22 -3.55
CA TRP A 119 8.92 15.55 -3.70
C TRP A 119 10.01 15.87 -2.66
N LYS A 120 9.78 15.67 -1.35
CA LYS A 120 10.85 15.90 -0.34
C LYS A 120 11.73 14.69 -0.05
N ALA A 121 11.63 13.60 -0.81
CA ALA A 121 12.65 12.55 -0.79
C ALA A 121 13.82 12.92 -1.72
N ALA A 122 13.58 13.83 -2.67
CA ALA A 122 14.55 14.31 -3.65
C ALA A 122 15.19 15.67 -3.29
N ALA A 123 14.83 16.28 -2.16
CA ALA A 123 15.34 17.57 -1.66
C ALA A 123 15.96 17.39 -0.27
#